data_AF-A0A401QHD2-F1
#
_entry.id   AF-A0A401QHD2-F1
#
_cell.length_a   1.000
_cell.length_b   1.000
_cell.length_c   1.000
_cell.angle_alpha   90.00
_cell.angle_beta   90.00
_cell.angle_gamma   90.00
#
_symmetry.space_group_name_H-M   'P 1'
#
loop_
_entity.id
_entity.type
_entity.pdbx_description
1 polymer ?
#
loop_
_entity_poly.entity_id
_entity_poly.type
_entity_poly.pdbx_seq_one_letter_code
_entity_poly.pdbx_strand_id
1 'polypeptide(L)' 'MSPNVRKNRNQSIIVSGESGAGKTVSARYAMRYFATVSKSSSKACVEDKVLASNPITE' A
#
# COMPACT_ATOMS: atom_id res chain seq x y z
N MET A 1 -1.26 22.49 -4.30
CA MET A 1 -0.59 21.45 -3.49
C MET A 1 -0.89 20.09 -4.13
N SER A 2 -0.06 19.64 -5.06
CA SER A 2 -0.37 18.43 -5.86
C SER A 2 0.16 17.19 -5.14
N PRO A 3 -0.69 16.17 -4.84
CA PRO A 3 -0.21 14.93 -4.25
C PRO A 3 0.67 14.23 -5.29
N ASN A 4 1.94 14.06 -4.93
CA ASN A 4 3.03 13.68 -5.82
C ASN A 4 3.04 12.15 -6.05
N VAL A 5 1.96 11.61 -6.62
CA VAL A 5 1.84 10.20 -7.09
C VAL A 5 1.85 10.16 -8.63
N ARG A 6 2.49 11.13 -9.29
CA ARG A 6 2.34 11.36 -10.73
C ARG A 6 3.59 11.08 -11.53
N LYS A 7 4.13 9.87 -11.38
CA LYS A 7 4.88 9.22 -12.45
C LYS A 7 4.34 7.81 -12.58
N ASN A 8 3.53 7.56 -13.62
CA ASN A 8 2.99 6.24 -13.96
C ASN A 8 4.12 5.31 -14.48
N ARG A 9 5.15 5.12 -13.64
CA ARG A 9 6.38 4.41 -13.94
C ARG A 9 6.72 3.56 -12.73
N ASN A 10 7.16 2.35 -13.00
CA ASN A 10 7.65 1.41 -11.99
C ASN A 10 8.71 2.09 -11.10
N GLN A 11 8.52 2.03 -9.79
CA GLN A 11 9.46 2.55 -8.79
C GLN A 11 10.28 1.40 -8.23
N SER A 12 11.55 1.65 -7.92
CA SER A 12 12.43 0.68 -7.24
C SER A 12 13.06 1.32 -6.00
N ILE A 13 13.22 0.53 -4.94
CA ILE A 13 13.88 0.94 -3.68
C ILE A 13 15.11 0.08 -3.51
N ILE A 14 16.27 0.71 -3.33
CA ILE A 14 17.56 0.03 -3.13
C ILE A 14 18.00 0.24 -1.68
N VAL A 15 18.32 -0.85 -0.97
CA VAL A 15 18.80 -0.82 0.41
C VAL A 15 20.26 -1.29 0.45
N SER A 16 21.19 -0.41 0.81
CA SER A 16 22.64 -0.65 0.85
C SER A 16 23.21 -0.52 2.27
N GLY A 17 24.44 -1.02 2.48
CA GLY A 17 25.11 -1.05 3.79
C GLY A 17 26.02 -2.27 3.99
N GLU A 18 26.75 -2.33 5.10
CA GLU A 18 27.62 -3.46 5.48
C GLU A 18 26.82 -4.69 5.93
N SER A 19 27.45 -5.88 5.98
CA SER A 19 26.85 -7.07 6.60
C SER A 19 26.45 -6.77 8.05
N GLY A 20 25.22 -7.10 8.45
CA GLY A 20 24.71 -6.77 9.79
C GLY A 20 24.04 -5.39 9.93
N ALA A 21 24.15 -4.48 8.95
CA ALA A 21 23.52 -3.14 9.00
C ALA A 21 21.97 -3.13 8.94
N GLY A 22 21.31 -4.29 8.98
CA GLY A 22 19.84 -4.37 9.01
C GLY A 22 19.14 -4.16 7.66
N LYS A 23 19.82 -4.33 6.52
CA LYS A 23 19.23 -4.18 5.17
C LYS A 23 17.96 -5.03 4.97
N THR A 24 18.03 -6.32 5.34
CA THR A 24 16.91 -7.27 5.24
C THR A 24 15.73 -6.87 6.12
N VAL A 25 16.02 -6.38 7.33
CA VAL A 25 15.02 -5.93 8.29
C VAL A 25 14.31 -4.69 7.76
N SER A 26 15.07 -3.72 7.25
CA SER A 26 14.56 -2.50 6.63
C SER A 26 13.68 -2.78 5.42
N ALA A 27 14.12 -3.69 4.53
CA ALA A 27 13.31 -4.13 3.38
C ALA A 27 11.99 -4.79 3.82
N ARG A 28 12.02 -5.61 4.89
CA ARG A 28 10.81 -6.24 5.47
C ARG A 28 9.83 -5.21 6.00
N TYR A 29 10.31 -4.20 6.73
CA TYR A 29 9.44 -3.14 7.25
C TYR A 29 8.83 -2.30 6.13
N ALA A 30 9.61 -1.96 5.10
CA ALA A 30 9.09 -1.26 3.92
C ALA A 30 7.97 -2.07 3.23
N MET A 31 8.18 -3.36 3.00
CA MET A 31 7.15 -4.24 2.43
C MET A 31 5.88 -4.29 3.29
N ARG A 32 6.01 -4.39 4.62
CA ARG A 32 4.85 -4.37 5.55
C ARG A 32 4.11 -3.05 5.49
N TYR A 33 4.83 -1.93 5.47
CA TYR A 33 4.24 -0.60 5.35
C TYR A 33 3.42 -0.48 4.05
N PHE A 34 4.00 -0.88 2.91
CA PHE A 34 3.27 -0.87 1.64
C PHE A 34 2.08 -1.82 1.64
N ALA A 35 2.18 -3.01 2.25
CA ALA A 35 1.05 -3.92 2.36
C ALA A 35 -0.10 -3.31 3.17
N THR A 36 0.19 -2.65 4.30
CA THR A 36 -0.82 -2.00 5.15
C THR A 36 -1.46 -0.80 4.45
N VAL A 37 -0.64 0.09 3.86
CA VAL A 37 -1.12 1.29 3.16
C VAL A 37 -1.88 0.90 1.88
N SER A 38 -1.39 -0.07 1.12
CA SER A 38 -2.08 -0.60 -0.06
C SER A 38 -3.39 -1.29 0.31
N LYS A 39 -3.44 -2.07 1.41
CA LYS A 39 -4.67 -2.70 1.89
C LYS A 39 -5.73 -1.67 2.30
N SER A 40 -5.32 -0.52 2.83
CA SER A 40 -6.24 0.60 3.07
C SER A 40 -6.70 1.30 1.80
N SER A 41 -5.86 1.35 0.75
CA SER A 41 -6.20 2.00 -0.52
C SER A 41 -6.98 1.10 -1.48
N SER A 42 -6.82 -0.22 -1.41
CA SER A 42 -7.47 -1.19 -2.31
C SER A 42 -8.77 -1.78 -1.75
N LYS A 43 -9.09 -1.58 -0.47
CA LYS A 43 -10.35 -2.05 0.13
C LYS A 43 -11.52 -1.07 0.01
N ALA A 44 -11.26 0.21 -0.18
CA ALA A 44 -12.30 1.25 -0.13
C ALA A 44 -13.23 1.30 -1.36
N CYS A 45 -12.99 0.55 -2.43
CA CYS A 45 -13.87 0.60 -3.61
C CYS A 45 -14.82 -0.59 -3.74
N VAL A 46 -14.52 -1.73 -3.12
CA VAL A 46 -15.33 -2.95 -3.27
C VAL A 46 -16.17 -3.20 -2.02
N GLU A 47 -15.62 -3.02 -0.82
CA GLU A 47 -16.36 -3.24 0.42
C GLU A 47 -17.45 -2.16 0.63
N ASP A 48 -17.18 -0.88 0.32
CA ASP A 48 -18.20 0.20 0.39
C ASP A 48 -19.32 0.06 -0.67
N LYS A 49 -19.03 -0.53 -1.84
CA LYS A 49 -20.04 -0.75 -2.89
C LYS A 49 -20.98 -1.90 -2.56
N VAL A 50 -20.50 -2.88 -1.79
CA VAL A 50 -21.30 -3.98 -1.25
C VAL A 50 -22.11 -3.51 -0.03
N LEU A 51 -21.55 -2.64 0.82
CA LEU A 51 -22.25 -2.04 1.96
C LEU A 51 -23.31 -1.01 1.56
N ALA A 52 -23.13 -0.29 0.44
CA ALA A 52 -24.15 0.59 -0.13
C ALA A 52 -25.29 -0.17 -0.82
N SER A 53 -25.15 -1.48 -1.02
CA SER A 53 -26.26 -2.36 -1.35
C SER A 53 -27.02 -2.65 -0.05
N ASN A 54 -27.66 -1.62 0.50
CA ASN A 54 -28.65 -1.79 1.56
C ASN A 54 -29.66 -2.87 1.14
N PRO A 55 -30.18 -3.67 2.09
CA PRO A 55 -31.27 -4.58 1.83
C PRO A 55 -32.52 -3.78 1.51
N ILE A 56 -32.81 -3.62 0.21
CA ILE A 56 -34.08 -3.05 -0.25
C ILE A 56 -35.05 -4.24 -0.31
N THR A 57 -35.81 -4.40 0.77
CA THR A 57 -37.19 -4.93 0.82
C THR A 57 -37.62 -5.92 -0.26
N GLU A 58 -37.80 -7.19 0.12
CA GLU A 58 -39.10 -7.88 0.22
C GLU A 58 -39.09 -8.85 1.41
#